data_AF-X0XR84-F1
#
_entry.id   AF-X0XR84-F1
#
_cell.length_a   1.000
_cell.length_b   1.000
_cell.length_c   1.000
_cell.angle_alpha   90.00
_cell.angle_beta   90.00
_cell.angle_gamma   90.00
#
_symmetry.space_group_name_H-M   'P 1'
#
loop_
_entity.id
_entity.type
_entity.pdbx_description
1 polymer ?
#
loop_
_entity_poly.entity_id
_entity_poly.type
_entity_poly.pdbx_seq_one_letter_code
_entity_poly.pdbx_strand_id
1 'polypeptide(L)' 'MWWIMGFRKAIQAEAKRQGLSGYRIAKLSGVPMRTVQAYLAEDCDLVGERVAKIAKALGLE' A
#
# COMPACT_ATOMS: atom_id res chain seq x y z
N MET A 1 -17.95 -5.18 -6.56
CA MET A 1 -16.54 -5.12 -7.03
C MET A 1 -16.10 -3.67 -7.29
N TRP A 2 -16.24 -2.77 -6.29
CA TRP A 2 -16.00 -1.31 -6.43
C TRP A 2 -15.16 -0.70 -5.28
N TRP A 3 -14.85 -1.47 -4.22
CA TRP A 3 -14.14 -0.95 -3.04
C TRP A 3 -12.61 -0.97 -3.16
N ILE A 4 -12.04 -1.89 -3.94
CA ILE A 4 -10.58 -2.10 -4.01
C ILE A 4 -9.86 -0.97 -4.76
N MET A 5 -10.47 -0.41 -5.82
CA MET A 5 -9.91 0.75 -6.53
C MET A 5 -9.86 2.03 -5.68
N GLY A 6 -10.79 2.21 -4.74
CA GLY A 6 -10.76 3.35 -3.81
C GLY A 6 -9.62 3.22 -2.80
N PHE A 7 -9.41 2.01 -2.27
CA PHE A 7 -8.44 1.78 -1.20
C PHE A 7 -6.99 1.88 -1.68
N ARG A 8 -6.68 1.35 -2.88
CA ARG A 8 -5.35 1.52 -3.49
C ARG A 8 -5.03 2.99 -3.71
N LYS A 9 -5.99 3.76 -4.23
CA LYS A 9 -5.83 5.20 -4.43
C LYS A 9 -5.63 5.95 -3.11
N ALA A 10 -6.32 5.56 -2.04
CA ALA A 10 -6.09 6.11 -0.70
C ALA A 10 -4.67 5.84 -0.21
N ILE A 11 -4.18 4.60 -0.36
CA ILE A 11 -2.80 4.22 -0.03
C ILE A 11 -1.78 5.02 -0.86
N GLN A 12 -1.99 5.14 -2.18
CA GLN A 12 -1.10 5.91 -3.06
C GLN A 12 -1.11 7.41 -2.71
N ALA A 13 -2.28 7.98 -2.44
CA ALA A 13 -2.42 9.38 -2.05
C ALA A 13 -1.73 9.66 -0.72
N GLU A 14 -1.89 8.77 0.27
CA GLU A 14 -1.28 8.94 1.58
C GLU A 14 0.24 8.73 1.54
N ALA A 15 0.70 7.73 0.81
CA ALA A 15 2.13 7.52 0.54
C ALA A 15 2.76 8.76 -0.11
N LYS A 16 2.06 9.37 -1.09
CA LYS A 16 2.50 10.61 -1.74
C LYS A 16 2.48 11.81 -0.77
N ARG A 17 1.43 11.93 0.06
CA ARG A 17 1.28 12.99 1.08
C ARG A 17 2.42 12.96 2.09
N GLN A 18 2.84 11.76 2.51
CA GLN A 18 3.95 11.56 3.44
C GLN A 18 5.33 11.55 2.76
N GLY A 19 5.40 11.64 1.42
CA GLY A 19 6.65 11.56 0.68
C GLY A 19 7.34 10.19 0.77
N LEU A 20 6.58 9.12 1.02
CA LEU A 20 7.11 7.77 1.18
C LEU A 20 7.29 7.09 -0.18
N SER A 21 8.50 6.56 -0.41
CA SER A 21 8.74 5.65 -1.51
C SER A 21 8.23 4.24 -1.20
N GLY A 22 7.99 3.42 -2.24
CA GLY A 22 7.63 2.01 -2.06
C GLY A 22 8.59 1.25 -1.13
N TYR A 23 9.89 1.61 -1.17
CA TYR A 23 10.91 1.04 -0.28
C TYR A 23 10.61 1.35 1.19
N ARG A 24 10.25 2.60 1.48
CA ARG A 24 9.96 3.05 2.84
C ARG A 24 8.69 2.38 3.37
N ILE A 25 7.65 2.25 2.52
CA ILE A 25 6.41 1.54 2.85
C ILE A 25 6.68 0.07 3.14
N ALA A 26 7.48 -0.61 2.31
CA ALA A 26 7.89 -1.99 2.53
C ALA A 26 8.60 -2.17 3.88
N LYS A 27 9.52 -1.26 4.22
CA LYS A 27 10.22 -1.27 5.50
C LYS A 27 9.30 -1.06 6.71
N LEU A 28 8.33 -0.15 6.60
CA LEU A 28 7.39 0.16 7.69
C LEU A 28 6.33 -0.93 7.88
N SER A 29 5.83 -1.51 6.79
CA SER A 29 4.78 -2.53 6.81
C SER A 29 5.30 -3.95 7.01
N GLY A 30 6.60 -4.18 6.80
CA GLY A 30 7.19 -5.52 6.76
C GLY A 30 6.77 -6.34 5.54
N VAL A 31 6.06 -5.74 4.58
CA VAL A 31 5.67 -6.38 3.33
C VAL A 31 6.86 -6.33 2.35
N PRO A 32 7.14 -7.41 1.59
CA PRO A 32 8.23 -7.41 0.63
C PRO A 32 8.13 -6.27 -0.38
N MET A 33 9.27 -5.64 -0.68
CA MET A 33 9.35 -4.48 -1.58
C MET A 33 8.73 -4.75 -2.96
N ARG A 34 9.01 -5.91 -3.55
CA ARG A 34 8.40 -6.32 -4.84
C ARG A 34 6.87 -6.34 -4.77
N THR A 35 6.31 -6.79 -3.65
CA THR A 35 4.87 -6.87 -3.43
C THR A 35 4.25 -5.49 -3.29
N VAL A 36 4.92 -4.57 -2.56
CA VAL A 36 4.48 -3.17 -2.45
C VAL A 36 4.54 -2.48 -3.82
N GLN A 37 5.63 -2.67 -4.58
CA GLN A 37 5.76 -2.08 -5.91
C GLN A 37 4.71 -2.61 -6.88
N ALA A 38 4.51 -3.92 -6.97
CA ALA A 38 3.50 -4.52 -7.84
C ALA A 38 2.08 -4.03 -7.48
N TYR A 39 1.79 -3.83 -6.19
CA TYR A 39 0.51 -3.25 -5.77
C TYR A 39 0.34 -1.79 -6.18
N LEU A 40 1.39 -0.98 -6.00
CA LEU A 40 1.38 0.44 -6.36
C LEU A 40 1.38 0.65 -7.89
N ALA A 41 2.01 -0.25 -8.64
CA ALA A 41 2.05 -0.26 -10.10
C ALA A 41 0.79 -0.86 -10.74
N GLU A 42 -0.16 -1.33 -9.93
CA GLU A 42 -1.41 -1.95 -10.37
C GLU A 42 -1.25 -3.32 -11.05
N ASP A 43 -0.05 -3.89 -11.02
CA ASP A 43 0.28 -5.22 -11.55
C ASP A 43 -0.35 -6.35 -10.73
N CYS A 44 -0.63 -6.11 -9.44
CA CYS A 44 -1.32 -7.07 -8.59
C CYS A 44 -2.21 -6.41 -7.53
N ASP A 45 -3.28 -7.11 -7.13
CA ASP A 45 -4.03 -6.76 -5.94
C ASP A 45 -3.44 -7.40 -4.68
N LEU A 46 -3.56 -6.68 -3.56
CA LEU A 46 -3.29 -7.22 -2.24
C LEU A 46 -4.60 -7.54 -1.55
N VAL A 47 -4.63 -8.70 -0.91
CA VAL A 47 -5.77 -9.16 -0.11
C VAL A 47 -5.34 -9.48 1.32
N GLY A 48 -6.27 -9.29 2.26
CA GLY A 48 -6.11 -9.64 3.67
C GLY A 48 -4.98 -8.90 4.38
N GLU A 49 -4.12 -9.66 5.04
CA GLU A 49 -3.13 -9.17 6.01
C GLU A 49 -2.13 -8.17 5.41
N ARG A 50 -1.74 -8.34 4.14
CA ARG A 50 -0.73 -7.48 3.51
C ARG A 50 -1.23 -6.05 3.29
N VAL A 51 -2.49 -5.91 2.89
CA VAL A 51 -3.10 -4.59 2.71
C VAL A 51 -3.31 -3.91 4.06
N ALA A 52 -3.70 -4.67 5.08
CA ALA A 52 -3.84 -4.17 6.45
C ALA A 52 -2.51 -3.69 7.03
N LYS A 53 -1.42 -4.43 6.81
CA LYS A 53 -0.07 -4.01 7.21
C LYS A 53 0.37 -2.72 6.54
N ILE A 54 0.07 -2.54 5.25
CA ILE A 54 0.39 -1.31 4.52
C ILE A 54 -0.47 -0.14 5.01
N ALA A 55 -1.78 -0.35 5.17
CA ALA A 55 -2.70 0.67 5.69
C ALA A 55 -2.30 1.15 7.08
N LYS A 56 -2.00 0.22 7.99
CA LYS A 56 -1.49 0.52 9.33
C LYS A 56 -0.16 1.28 9.30
N ALA A 57 0.77 0.86 8.43
CA ALA A 57 2.05 1.56 8.26
C ALA A 57 1.90 3.00 7.75
N LEU A 58 0.78 3.30 7.08
CA LEU A 58 0.44 4.63 6.58
C LEU A 58 -0.51 5.41 7.52
N GLY A 59 -0.97 4.81 8.61
CA GLY A 59 -1.91 5.43 9.54
C GLY A 59 -3.33 5.59 8.98
N LEU A 60 -3.73 4.71 8.05
CA LEU A 60 -5.05 4.71 7.39
C LEU A 60 -6.05 3.75 8.09
N GLU A 61 -5.95 3.59 9.41
CA GLU A 61 -6.87 2.73 10.19
C GLU A 61 -8.33 3.19 10.14
#